data_AF-A0A6C2YID1-F1
#
_entry.id   AF-A0A6C2YID1-F1
#
_cell.length_a   1.000
_cell.length_b   1.000
_cell.length_c   1.000
_cell.angle_alpha   90.00
_cell.angle_beta   90.00
_cell.angle_gamma   90.00
#
_symmetry.space_group_name_H-M   'P 1'
#
loop_
_entity.id
_entity.type
_entity.pdbx_description
1 polymer ?
#
loop_
_entity_poly.entity_id
_entity_poly.type
_entity_poly.pdbx_seq_one_letter_code
_entity_poly.pdbx_strand_id
1 'polypeptide(L)'
;MATFAEFLHSLLIWGEVALLERPILTDAGRAESLQLLRQVGERHLDSLPGPRLELACETALSVAEWFADLCWWIVASESPQSQAWNRGVPVPHTPAEHFAGDWILRFCGMPERRLRFRPIDDPVRTGLDAMLRAWPFSGVRFPIDAPPTTPLDFGGHLGMQWQYAQRLRDQPRPGWLPTDPDFRERIELAFAQVNRPMPGALDRPDDAPPSAPLETGTATGDAPSHR
;
A
#
# COMPACT_ATOMS: atom_id res chain seq x y z
N MET A 1 -31.92 -1.64 -8.55
CA MET A 1 -30.77 -2.32 -7.93
C MET A 1 -29.53 -1.97 -8.75
N ALA A 2 -28.48 -1.45 -8.12
CA ALA A 2 -27.26 -1.12 -8.85
C ALA A 2 -26.51 -2.41 -9.18
N THR A 3 -26.13 -2.61 -10.45
CA THR A 3 -25.36 -3.78 -10.84
C THR A 3 -23.92 -3.68 -10.33
N PHE A 4 -23.21 -4.81 -10.27
CA PHE A 4 -21.79 -4.78 -9.92
C PHE A 4 -20.95 -3.98 -10.92
N ALA A 5 -21.32 -4.00 -12.21
CA ALA A 5 -20.67 -3.21 -13.25
C ALA A 5 -20.89 -1.71 -13.04
N GLU A 6 -22.09 -1.28 -12.63
CA GLU A 6 -22.39 0.12 -12.27
C GLU A 6 -21.61 0.59 -11.05
N PHE A 7 -21.46 -0.28 -10.03
CA PHE A 7 -20.58 -0.04 -8.89
C PHE A 7 -19.13 0.17 -9.33
N LEU A 8 -18.59 -0.74 -10.14
CA LEU A 8 -17.23 -0.65 -10.69
C LEU A 8 -17.03 0.61 -11.53
N HIS A 9 -17.99 0.92 -12.41
CA HIS A 9 -17.92 2.10 -13.25
C HIS A 9 -17.86 3.37 -12.39
N SER A 10 -18.72 3.46 -11.37
CA SER A 10 -18.73 4.60 -10.47
C SER A 10 -17.42 4.75 -9.69
N LEU A 11 -16.91 3.63 -9.15
CA LEU A 11 -15.63 3.61 -8.46
C LEU A 11 -14.46 4.02 -9.36
N LEU A 12 -14.36 3.46 -10.56
CA LEU A 12 -13.19 3.63 -11.43
C LEU A 12 -13.16 5.00 -12.13
N ILE A 13 -14.33 5.55 -12.48
CA ILE A 13 -14.44 6.81 -13.21
C ILE A 13 -14.54 8.00 -12.25
N TRP A 14 -15.36 7.89 -11.21
CA TRP A 14 -15.63 9.01 -10.29
C TRP A 14 -14.84 8.92 -8.98
N GLY A 15 -14.31 7.73 -8.63
CA GLY A 15 -13.65 7.53 -7.34
C GLY A 15 -14.61 7.48 -6.16
N GLU A 16 -15.92 7.46 -6.42
CA GLU A 16 -16.98 7.55 -5.43
C GLU A 16 -18.08 6.54 -5.73
N VAL A 17 -18.68 5.99 -4.66
CA VAL A 17 -19.77 5.01 -4.75
C VAL A 17 -20.82 5.35 -3.70
N ALA A 18 -22.08 5.32 -4.11
CA ALA A 18 -23.24 5.39 -3.21
C ALA A 18 -23.89 4.00 -3.17
N LEU A 19 -24.01 3.42 -1.98
CA LEU A 19 -24.58 2.09 -1.78
C LEU A 19 -25.96 2.21 -1.15
N LEU A 20 -26.99 1.83 -1.91
CA LEU A 20 -28.34 1.59 -1.37
C LEU A 20 -28.53 0.12 -0.96
N GLU A 21 -27.72 -0.76 -1.53
CA GLU A 21 -27.71 -2.20 -1.31
C GLU A 21 -26.31 -2.75 -1.59
N ARG A 22 -26.07 -4.00 -1.20
CA ARG A 22 -24.79 -4.67 -1.46
C ARG A 22 -24.66 -4.95 -2.97
N PRO A 23 -23.57 -4.49 -3.62
CA PRO A 23 -23.29 -4.89 -5.01
C PRO A 23 -22.97 -6.38 -5.05
N ILE A 24 -23.73 -7.16 -5.83
CA ILE A 24 -23.52 -8.60 -5.99
C ILE A 24 -23.08 -8.87 -7.43
N LEU A 25 -21.92 -9.52 -7.57
CA LEU A 25 -21.47 -10.00 -8.87
C LEU A 25 -22.32 -11.21 -9.29
N THR A 26 -23.05 -11.07 -10.39
CA THR A 26 -23.79 -12.16 -11.03
C THR A 26 -23.01 -12.68 -12.24
N ASP A 27 -23.31 -13.90 -12.69
CA ASP A 27 -22.70 -14.48 -13.89
C ASP A 27 -22.87 -13.57 -15.13
N ALA A 28 -24.05 -12.93 -15.26
CA ALA A 28 -24.32 -11.98 -16.33
C ALA A 28 -23.47 -10.70 -16.21
N GLY A 29 -23.37 -10.13 -14.98
CA GLY A 29 -22.59 -8.92 -14.73
C GLY A 29 -21.08 -9.12 -14.80
N ARG A 30 -20.61 -10.38 -14.73
CA ARG A 30 -19.18 -10.72 -14.76
C ARG A 30 -18.50 -10.36 -16.07
N ALA A 31 -19.11 -10.69 -17.20
CA ALA A 31 -18.54 -10.38 -18.51
C ALA A 31 -18.41 -8.86 -18.73
N GLU A 32 -19.46 -8.12 -18.36
CA GLU A 32 -19.48 -6.65 -18.42
C GLU A 32 -18.41 -6.03 -17.52
N SER A 33 -18.29 -6.52 -16.27
CA SER A 33 -17.29 -6.06 -15.31
C SER A 33 -15.86 -6.27 -15.81
N LEU A 34 -15.57 -7.46 -16.38
CA LEU A 34 -14.26 -7.75 -16.97
C LEU A 34 -13.96 -6.86 -18.18
N GLN A 35 -14.95 -6.59 -19.03
CA GLN A 35 -14.79 -5.70 -20.17
C GLN A 35 -14.45 -4.27 -19.71
N LEU A 36 -15.15 -3.76 -18.71
CA LEU A 36 -14.90 -2.45 -18.12
C LEU A 36 -13.49 -2.38 -17.50
N LEU A 37 -13.10 -3.39 -16.70
CA LEU A 37 -11.77 -3.48 -16.11
C LEU A 37 -10.67 -3.46 -17.18
N ARG A 38 -10.86 -4.19 -18.29
CA ARG A 38 -9.93 -4.17 -19.42
C ARG A 38 -9.81 -2.77 -20.04
N GLN A 39 -10.93 -2.15 -20.37
CA GLN A 39 -10.98 -0.84 -21.04
C GLN A 39 -10.36 0.30 -20.23
N VAL A 40 -10.56 0.30 -18.90
CA VAL A 40 -9.98 1.35 -18.05
C VAL A 40 -8.55 0.98 -17.62
N GLY A 41 -8.25 -0.30 -17.43
CA GLY A 41 -6.94 -0.77 -16.96
C GLY A 41 -5.84 -0.67 -18.01
N GLU A 42 -6.15 -0.90 -19.28
CA GLU A 42 -5.19 -0.75 -20.38
C GLU A 42 -4.61 0.67 -20.46
N ARG A 43 -5.42 1.69 -20.15
CA ARG A 43 -4.96 3.09 -20.11
C ARG A 43 -3.99 3.36 -18.96
N HIS A 44 -4.09 2.60 -17.86
CA HIS A 44 -3.20 2.76 -16.72
C HIS A 44 -1.86 2.05 -16.90
N LEU A 45 -1.83 0.95 -17.66
CA LEU A 45 -0.58 0.20 -17.93
C LEU A 45 0.48 1.07 -18.60
N ASP A 46 0.07 1.99 -19.48
CA ASP A 46 1.00 2.88 -20.18
C ASP A 46 1.72 3.88 -19.25
N SER A 47 1.25 4.04 -18.01
CA SER A 47 1.89 4.91 -17.01
C SER A 47 2.95 4.19 -16.15
N LEU A 48 3.02 2.85 -16.22
CA LEU A 48 3.99 2.07 -15.47
C LEU A 48 5.31 1.99 -16.26
N PRO A 49 6.43 2.53 -15.75
CA PRO A 49 7.71 2.40 -16.43
C PRO A 49 8.17 0.93 -16.50
N GLY A 50 8.96 0.58 -17.52
CA GLY A 50 9.52 -0.77 -17.68
C GLY A 50 8.77 -1.64 -18.69
N PRO A 51 9.00 -2.96 -18.67
CA PRO A 51 8.30 -3.91 -19.54
C PRO A 51 6.78 -3.81 -19.39
N ARG A 52 6.05 -3.89 -20.50
CA ARG A 52 4.59 -3.88 -20.46
C ARG A 52 4.08 -5.14 -19.76
N LEU A 53 3.19 -4.97 -18.78
CA LEU A 53 2.47 -6.07 -18.13
C LEU A 53 1.18 -6.41 -18.88
N GLU A 54 0.79 -7.68 -18.84
CA GLU A 54 -0.57 -8.08 -19.20
C GLU A 54 -1.52 -7.79 -18.03
N LEU A 55 -2.70 -7.24 -18.31
CA LEU A 55 -3.65 -6.91 -17.25
C LEU A 55 -4.33 -8.18 -16.72
N ALA A 56 -4.06 -8.51 -15.45
CA ALA A 56 -4.72 -9.60 -14.72
C ALA A 56 -6.16 -9.20 -14.32
N CYS A 57 -7.07 -9.12 -15.29
CA CYS A 57 -8.45 -8.65 -15.10
C CYS A 57 -9.23 -9.47 -14.06
N GLU A 58 -8.97 -10.78 -13.99
CA GLU A 58 -9.63 -11.66 -13.02
C GLU A 58 -9.25 -11.29 -11.59
N THR A 59 -7.97 -11.03 -11.36
CA THR A 59 -7.46 -10.58 -10.08
C THR A 59 -8.03 -9.21 -9.71
N ALA A 60 -8.11 -8.27 -10.65
CA ALA A 60 -8.78 -6.99 -10.41
C ALA A 60 -10.25 -7.17 -10.01
N LEU A 61 -10.97 -8.10 -10.65
CA LEU A 61 -12.37 -8.37 -10.31
C LEU A 61 -12.50 -8.98 -8.91
N SER A 62 -11.68 -9.97 -8.56
CA SER A 62 -11.70 -10.57 -7.22
C SER A 62 -11.40 -9.54 -6.13
N VAL A 63 -10.45 -8.63 -6.36
CA VAL A 63 -10.15 -7.52 -5.44
C VAL A 63 -11.33 -6.53 -5.38
N ALA A 64 -12.00 -6.26 -6.51
CA ALA A 64 -13.16 -5.39 -6.54
C ALA A 64 -14.37 -5.98 -5.79
N GLU A 65 -14.61 -7.30 -5.88
CA GLU A 65 -15.66 -7.96 -5.10
C GLU A 65 -15.40 -7.82 -3.60
N TRP A 66 -14.16 -8.07 -3.19
CA TRP A 66 -13.76 -7.88 -1.80
C TRP A 66 -13.90 -6.42 -1.36
N PHE A 67 -13.56 -5.46 -2.22
CA PHE A 67 -13.70 -4.03 -1.94
C PHE A 67 -15.18 -3.59 -1.85
N ALA A 68 -16.05 -4.14 -2.70
CA ALA A 68 -17.49 -3.90 -2.62
C ALA A 68 -18.06 -4.39 -1.28
N ASP A 69 -17.63 -5.57 -0.84
CA ASP A 69 -17.99 -6.12 0.47
C ASP A 69 -17.48 -5.23 1.61
N LEU A 70 -16.23 -4.77 1.54
CA LEU A 70 -15.67 -3.80 2.49
C LEU A 70 -16.53 -2.53 2.58
N CYS A 71 -16.86 -1.92 1.44
CA CYS A 71 -17.68 -0.72 1.42
C CYS A 71 -19.08 -0.96 2.01
N TRP A 72 -19.69 -2.10 1.71
CA TRP A 72 -20.99 -2.47 2.27
C TRP A 72 -20.93 -2.64 3.79
N TRP A 73 -19.97 -3.39 4.33
CA TRP A 73 -19.86 -3.64 5.77
C TRP A 73 -19.48 -2.41 6.60
N ILE A 74 -18.95 -1.37 5.96
CA ILE A 74 -18.73 -0.08 6.61
C ILE A 74 -20.05 0.65 6.91
N VAL A 75 -21.04 0.52 6.02
CA VAL A 75 -22.31 1.26 6.10
C VAL A 75 -23.49 0.42 6.60
N ALA A 76 -23.42 -0.90 6.46
CA ALA A 76 -24.43 -1.81 6.99
C ALA A 76 -24.45 -1.71 8.54
N SER A 77 -25.65 -1.60 9.10
CA SER A 77 -25.87 -1.59 10.56
C SER A 77 -25.68 -2.97 11.19
N GLU A 78 -25.78 -4.02 10.38
CA GLU A 78 -25.60 -5.40 10.81
C GLU A 78 -24.11 -5.70 10.97
N SER A 79 -23.75 -6.32 12.09
CA SER A 79 -22.41 -6.88 12.26
C SER A 79 -22.17 -7.91 11.16
N PRO A 80 -20.98 -7.95 10.52
CA PRO A 80 -20.67 -8.98 9.55
C PRO A 80 -20.90 -10.32 10.21
N GLN A 81 -21.92 -11.06 9.75
CA GLN A 81 -21.99 -12.47 10.06
C GLN A 81 -20.67 -13.05 9.56
N SER A 82 -19.89 -13.62 10.48
CA SER A 82 -18.50 -14.03 10.26
C SER A 82 -18.27 -14.76 8.93
N GLN A 83 -19.27 -15.48 8.43
CA GLN A 83 -19.23 -16.22 7.18
C GLN A 83 -19.05 -15.36 5.91
N ALA A 84 -19.64 -14.17 5.82
CA ALA A 84 -19.59 -13.37 4.59
C ALA A 84 -18.20 -12.73 4.35
N TRP A 85 -17.45 -12.49 5.41
CA TRP A 85 -16.10 -11.91 5.37
C TRP A 85 -14.99 -12.96 5.21
N ASN A 86 -15.34 -14.26 5.33
CA ASN A 86 -14.39 -15.38 5.29
C ASN A 86 -13.98 -15.82 3.87
N ARG A 87 -14.30 -15.09 2.81
CA ARG A 87 -13.92 -15.44 1.41
C ARG A 87 -12.40 -15.54 1.17
N GLY A 88 -11.60 -15.17 2.17
CA GLY A 88 -10.15 -15.09 2.05
C GLY A 88 -9.74 -13.81 1.34
N VAL A 89 -8.50 -13.43 1.57
CA VAL A 89 -7.87 -12.30 0.92
C VAL A 89 -7.24 -12.83 -0.38
N PRO A 90 -7.60 -12.31 -1.57
CA PRO A 90 -6.86 -12.61 -2.79
C PRO A 90 -5.38 -12.32 -2.56
N VAL A 91 -4.47 -13.20 -2.96
CA VAL A 91 -3.03 -13.00 -2.78
C VAL A 91 -2.38 -12.83 -4.15
N PRO A 92 -1.60 -11.75 -4.39
CA PRO A 92 -0.87 -11.58 -5.63
C PRO A 92 0.39 -12.45 -5.64
N HIS A 93 0.67 -13.06 -6.78
CA HIS A 93 1.83 -13.90 -7.06
C HIS A 93 2.68 -13.34 -8.21
N THR A 94 2.12 -12.46 -9.04
CA THR A 94 2.80 -11.90 -10.21
C THR A 94 2.79 -10.36 -10.19
N PRO A 95 3.69 -9.70 -10.92
CA PRO A 95 3.69 -8.24 -11.02
C PRO A 95 2.38 -7.71 -11.63
N ALA A 96 1.84 -8.42 -12.63
CA ALA A 96 0.56 -8.13 -13.26
C ALA A 96 -0.60 -8.14 -12.25
N GLU A 97 -0.61 -9.15 -11.36
CA GLU A 97 -1.61 -9.24 -10.30
C GLU A 97 -1.49 -8.08 -9.31
N HIS A 98 -0.28 -7.79 -8.81
CA HIS A 98 -0.03 -6.64 -7.93
C HIS A 98 -0.54 -5.33 -8.54
N PHE A 99 -0.24 -5.09 -9.82
CA PHE A 99 -0.70 -3.90 -10.53
C PHE A 99 -2.23 -3.85 -10.65
N ALA A 100 -2.84 -4.97 -11.05
CA ALA A 100 -4.28 -5.08 -11.20
C ALA A 100 -5.04 -4.81 -9.89
N GLY A 101 -4.55 -5.34 -8.75
CA GLY A 101 -5.16 -5.08 -7.45
C GLY A 101 -4.88 -3.68 -6.90
N ASP A 102 -3.70 -3.10 -7.11
CA ASP A 102 -3.38 -1.71 -6.69
C ASP A 102 -4.33 -0.68 -7.26
N TRP A 103 -4.77 -0.91 -8.49
CA TRP A 103 -5.69 0.00 -9.14
C TRP A 103 -7.07 0.07 -8.45
N ILE A 104 -7.53 -1.02 -7.85
CA ILE A 104 -8.75 -1.03 -7.02
C ILE A 104 -8.43 -0.56 -5.59
N LEU A 105 -7.37 -1.11 -4.99
CA LEU A 105 -7.04 -0.84 -3.58
C LEU A 105 -6.60 0.61 -3.33
N ARG A 106 -6.22 1.38 -4.36
CA ARG A 106 -5.98 2.83 -4.20
C ARG A 106 -7.19 3.59 -3.65
N PHE A 107 -8.40 3.06 -3.81
CA PHE A 107 -9.63 3.64 -3.29
C PHE A 107 -9.92 3.28 -1.82
N CYS A 108 -9.08 2.44 -1.18
CA CYS A 108 -9.20 2.08 0.24
C CYS A 108 -8.97 3.25 1.21
N GLY A 109 -8.54 4.43 0.75
CA GLY A 109 -8.27 5.56 1.64
C GLY A 109 -9.49 6.09 2.38
N MET A 110 -10.68 6.02 1.77
CA MET A 110 -11.92 6.39 2.47
C MET A 110 -12.36 5.30 3.45
N PRO A 111 -12.45 4.01 3.05
CA PRO A 111 -12.74 2.91 3.96
C PRO A 111 -11.82 2.85 5.18
N GLU A 112 -10.50 2.95 4.98
CA GLU A 112 -9.49 2.95 6.05
C GLU A 112 -9.77 4.05 7.08
N ARG A 113 -9.97 5.29 6.62
CA ARG A 113 -10.27 6.42 7.51
C ARG A 113 -11.57 6.26 8.30
N ARG A 114 -12.54 5.48 7.82
CA ARG A 114 -13.76 5.18 8.59
C ARG A 114 -13.50 4.06 9.60
N LEU A 115 -12.76 3.03 9.20
CA LEU A 115 -12.47 1.87 10.04
C LEU A 115 -11.50 2.18 11.19
N ARG A 116 -10.64 3.19 11.08
CA ARG A 116 -9.74 3.61 12.18
C ARG A 116 -10.46 3.94 13.50
N PHE A 117 -11.74 4.33 13.43
CA PHE A 117 -12.56 4.67 14.59
C PHE A 117 -13.35 3.49 15.15
N ARG A 118 -13.27 2.32 14.50
CA ARG A 118 -13.86 1.08 15.01
C ARG A 118 -12.93 0.41 16.03
N PRO A 119 -13.46 -0.47 16.90
CA PRO A 119 -12.65 -1.31 17.78
C PRO A 119 -11.51 -2.02 17.04
N ILE A 120 -10.40 -2.26 17.74
CA ILE A 120 -9.21 -2.89 17.14
C ILE A 120 -9.46 -4.32 16.70
N ASP A 121 -10.41 -5.01 17.34
CA ASP A 121 -10.87 -6.36 17.07
C ASP A 121 -12.06 -6.42 16.09
N ASP A 122 -12.45 -5.27 15.50
CA ASP A 122 -13.47 -5.27 14.45
C ASP A 122 -13.00 -6.15 13.26
N PRO A 123 -13.81 -7.13 12.82
CA PRO A 123 -13.40 -8.08 11.80
C PRO A 123 -13.18 -7.43 10.43
N VAL A 124 -13.92 -6.36 10.11
CA VAL A 124 -13.77 -5.60 8.85
C VAL A 124 -12.43 -4.86 8.85
N ARG A 125 -12.10 -4.21 9.98
CA ARG A 125 -10.79 -3.56 10.16
C ARG A 125 -9.66 -4.57 10.03
N THR A 126 -9.75 -5.68 10.76
CA THR A 126 -8.75 -6.75 10.72
C THR A 126 -8.57 -7.33 9.32
N GLY A 127 -9.66 -7.52 8.58
CA GLY A 127 -9.60 -8.01 7.20
C GLY A 127 -9.00 -6.99 6.23
N LEU A 128 -9.25 -5.69 6.42
CA LEU A 128 -8.59 -4.65 5.63
C LEU A 128 -7.09 -4.61 5.88
N ASP A 129 -6.65 -4.69 7.14
CA ASP A 129 -5.24 -4.79 7.47
C ASP A 129 -4.59 -6.04 6.85
N ALA A 130 -5.27 -7.20 6.93
CA ALA A 130 -4.81 -8.42 6.29
C ALA A 130 -4.70 -8.29 4.76
N MET A 131 -5.71 -7.70 4.11
CA MET A 131 -5.70 -7.40 2.68
C MET A 131 -4.52 -6.51 2.31
N LEU A 132 -4.36 -5.36 2.97
CA LEU A 132 -3.32 -4.42 2.60
C LEU A 132 -1.91 -4.96 2.88
N ARG A 133 -1.72 -5.86 3.85
CA ARG A 133 -0.45 -6.58 4.07
C ARG A 133 -0.16 -7.65 3.03
N ALA A 134 -1.20 -8.32 2.51
CA ALA A 134 -1.05 -9.27 1.40
C ALA A 134 -0.75 -8.58 0.06
N TRP A 135 -1.07 -7.29 -0.04
CA TRP A 135 -0.91 -6.45 -1.23
C TRP A 135 0.10 -5.33 -1.03
N PRO A 136 1.40 -5.62 -0.81
CA PRO A 136 2.38 -4.62 -0.41
C PRO A 136 2.48 -3.42 -1.35
N PHE A 137 2.33 -3.63 -2.66
CA PHE A 137 2.37 -2.55 -3.63
C PHE A 137 1.31 -1.47 -3.32
N SER A 138 0.12 -1.87 -2.91
CA SER A 138 -0.99 -1.00 -2.51
C SER A 138 -0.88 -0.60 -1.03
N GLY A 139 -0.59 -1.56 -0.16
CA GLY A 139 -0.59 -1.44 1.29
C GLY A 139 0.39 -0.41 1.84
N VAL A 140 1.51 -0.20 1.15
CA VAL A 140 2.53 0.80 1.54
C VAL A 140 1.97 2.22 1.62
N ARG A 141 0.81 2.48 1.00
CA ARG A 141 0.09 3.77 1.00
C ARG A 141 -0.84 3.98 2.21
N PHE A 142 -1.02 2.98 3.08
CA PHE A 142 -2.03 3.02 4.17
C PHE A 142 -1.41 2.73 5.52
N PRO A 143 -1.65 3.51 6.58
CA PRO A 143 -0.88 3.50 7.84
C PRO A 143 -1.05 2.19 8.64
N ILE A 144 -0.33 1.15 8.21
CA ILE A 144 -0.33 -0.21 8.76
C ILE A 144 1.06 -0.50 9.29
N ASP A 145 1.14 -0.78 10.58
CA ASP A 145 2.41 -1.02 11.27
C ASP A 145 2.99 -2.40 10.96
N ALA A 146 2.13 -3.41 10.86
CA ALA A 146 2.56 -4.78 10.62
C ALA A 146 3.19 -4.94 9.22
N PRO A 147 4.22 -5.81 9.09
CA PRO A 147 4.93 -5.99 7.84
C PRO A 147 4.07 -6.71 6.79
N PRO A 148 4.42 -6.59 5.49
CA PRO A 148 3.83 -7.36 4.41
C PRO A 148 3.85 -8.86 4.69
N THR A 149 2.85 -9.57 4.18
CA THR A 149 2.77 -11.05 4.27
C THR A 149 3.13 -11.74 2.97
N THR A 150 3.37 -10.97 1.90
CA THR A 150 3.85 -11.45 0.60
C THR A 150 5.22 -10.85 0.27
N PRO A 151 6.00 -11.52 -0.60
CA PRO A 151 7.30 -11.00 -1.03
C PRO A 151 7.23 -9.60 -1.66
N LEU A 152 8.29 -8.83 -1.47
CA LEU A 152 8.43 -7.46 -1.99
C LEU A 152 9.17 -7.40 -3.34
N ASP A 153 9.56 -8.52 -3.95
CA ASP A 153 10.38 -8.49 -5.18
C ASP A 153 9.60 -8.04 -6.43
N PHE A 154 8.27 -8.13 -6.40
CA PHE A 154 7.38 -7.83 -7.53
C PHE A 154 7.83 -8.50 -8.83
N GLY A 155 8.26 -9.76 -8.76
CA GLY A 155 8.81 -10.52 -9.87
C GLY A 155 10.01 -9.86 -10.56
N GLY A 156 10.76 -9.01 -9.85
CA GLY A 156 11.87 -8.22 -10.42
C GLY A 156 11.43 -7.07 -11.32
N HIS A 157 10.14 -6.68 -11.33
CA HIS A 157 9.64 -5.64 -12.21
C HIS A 157 10.12 -4.24 -11.80
N LEU A 158 11.16 -3.75 -12.48
CA LEU A 158 11.88 -2.53 -12.10
C LEU A 158 11.00 -1.30 -11.91
N GLY A 159 9.99 -1.10 -12.77
CA GLY A 159 9.11 0.06 -12.64
C GLY A 159 8.17 -0.02 -11.44
N MET A 160 7.78 -1.22 -11.02
CA MET A 160 6.96 -1.41 -9.82
C MET A 160 7.81 -1.23 -8.57
N GLN A 161 9.02 -1.77 -8.56
CA GLN A 161 10.00 -1.49 -7.51
C GLN A 161 10.22 0.02 -7.35
N TRP A 162 10.36 0.76 -8.46
CA TRP A 162 10.55 2.21 -8.42
C TRP A 162 9.34 2.97 -7.87
N GLN A 163 8.12 2.61 -8.32
CA GLN A 163 6.91 3.18 -7.76
C GLN A 163 6.73 2.82 -6.27
N TYR A 164 7.07 1.60 -5.86
CA TYR A 164 7.03 1.18 -4.46
C TYR A 164 8.00 2.01 -3.61
N ALA A 165 9.23 2.19 -4.07
CA ALA A 165 10.24 3.00 -3.39
C ALA A 165 9.75 4.45 -3.17
N GLN A 166 9.11 5.05 -4.17
CA GLN A 166 8.51 6.38 -4.05
C GLN A 166 7.36 6.42 -3.04
N ARG A 167 6.48 5.41 -3.04
CA ARG A 167 5.38 5.32 -2.07
C ARG A 167 5.90 5.13 -0.65
N LEU A 168 6.93 4.29 -0.46
CA LEU A 168 7.57 4.07 0.84
C LEU A 168 8.31 5.31 1.33
N ARG A 169 8.92 6.10 0.44
CA ARG A 169 9.48 7.41 0.78
C ARG A 169 8.42 8.37 1.31
N ASP A 170 7.24 8.37 0.68
CA ASP A 170 6.14 9.22 1.10
C ASP A 170 5.51 8.75 2.42
N GLN A 171 5.64 7.45 2.74
CA GLN A 171 5.18 6.83 3.98
C GLN A 171 6.23 5.86 4.58
N PRO A 172 7.30 6.37 5.22
CA PRO A 172 8.42 5.56 5.68
C PRO A 172 8.03 4.49 6.70
N ARG A 173 8.42 3.24 6.47
CA ARG A 173 8.16 2.11 7.37
C ARG A 173 9.30 1.10 7.41
N PRO A 174 9.93 0.90 8.57
CA PRO A 174 11.05 -0.05 8.69
C PRO A 174 10.65 -1.50 8.31
N GLY A 175 9.49 -1.98 8.75
CA GLY A 175 9.02 -3.34 8.48
C GLY A 175 8.60 -3.61 7.03
N TRP A 176 8.65 -2.60 6.16
CA TRP A 176 8.25 -2.66 4.75
C TRP A 176 9.46 -2.52 3.80
N LEU A 177 10.67 -2.61 4.33
CA LEU A 177 11.88 -2.63 3.52
C LEU A 177 12.13 -4.04 2.96
N PRO A 178 12.44 -4.17 1.66
CA PRO A 178 12.87 -5.44 1.08
C PRO A 178 14.21 -5.88 1.68
N THR A 179 14.46 -7.19 1.61
CA THR A 179 15.75 -7.80 1.97
C THR A 179 16.74 -7.82 0.81
N ASP A 180 16.24 -7.74 -0.42
CA ASP A 180 17.04 -7.70 -1.64
C ASP A 180 17.91 -6.42 -1.71
N PRO A 181 19.25 -6.54 -1.82
CA PRO A 181 20.16 -5.39 -1.83
C PRO A 181 19.91 -4.40 -2.97
N ASP A 182 19.66 -4.90 -4.19
CA ASP A 182 19.46 -4.07 -5.38
C ASP A 182 18.16 -3.26 -5.25
N PHE A 183 17.11 -3.87 -4.69
CA PHE A 183 15.87 -3.16 -4.40
C PHE A 183 16.02 -2.19 -3.21
N ARG A 184 16.85 -2.50 -2.21
CA ARG A 184 17.15 -1.55 -1.13
C ARG A 184 17.90 -0.32 -1.63
N GLU A 185 18.90 -0.49 -2.51
CA GLU A 185 19.62 0.65 -3.12
C GLU A 185 18.65 1.60 -3.81
N ARG A 186 17.65 1.04 -4.51
CA ARG A 186 16.58 1.83 -5.11
C ARG A 186 15.81 2.66 -4.07
N ILE A 187 15.42 2.04 -2.96
CA ILE A 187 14.72 2.78 -1.89
C ILE A 187 15.62 3.88 -1.34
N GLU A 188 16.90 3.60 -1.07
CA GLU A 188 17.87 4.59 -0.61
C GLU A 188 17.97 5.79 -1.58
N LEU A 189 18.04 5.53 -2.88
CA LEU A 189 18.03 6.58 -3.91
C LEU A 189 16.74 7.41 -3.89
N ALA A 190 15.55 6.79 -3.74
CA ALA A 190 14.28 7.51 -3.67
C ALA A 190 14.22 8.44 -2.43
N PHE A 191 14.77 8.00 -1.29
CA PHE A 191 14.87 8.80 -0.06
C PHE A 191 15.90 9.94 -0.19
N ALA A 192 17.06 9.67 -0.79
CA ALA A 192 18.11 10.66 -1.05
C ALA A 192 17.61 11.81 -1.94
N GLN A 193 16.75 11.53 -2.93
CA GLN A 193 16.16 12.56 -3.80
C GLN A 193 15.38 13.66 -3.06
N VAL A 194 14.91 13.38 -1.84
CA VAL A 194 14.18 14.34 -1.00
C VAL A 194 14.93 14.70 0.29
N ASN A 195 16.24 14.42 0.35
CA ASN A 195 17.10 14.65 1.52
C ASN A 195 16.53 14.05 2.82
N ARG A 196 15.96 12.84 2.75
CA ARG A 196 15.46 12.12 3.93
C ARG A 196 16.28 10.84 4.15
N PRO A 197 16.56 10.47 5.41
CA PRO A 197 17.18 9.18 5.70
C PRO A 197 16.18 8.04 5.49
N MET A 198 16.68 6.88 5.07
CA MET A 198 15.87 5.66 5.01
C MET A 198 15.46 5.24 6.44
N PRO A 199 14.22 4.79 6.67
CA PRO A 199 13.80 4.28 7.97
C PRO A 199 14.72 3.14 8.46
N GLY A 200 15.17 3.22 9.71
CA GLY A 200 16.11 2.25 10.31
C GLY A 200 17.59 2.45 9.98
N ALA A 201 17.97 3.47 9.19
CA ALA A 201 19.38 3.74 8.89
C ALA A 201 20.18 4.26 10.11
N LEU A 202 19.51 4.91 11.08
CA LEU A 202 20.16 5.48 12.27
C LEU A 202 20.72 4.45 13.26
N ASP A 203 20.35 3.17 13.11
CA ASP A 203 20.83 2.09 13.97
C ASP A 203 22.10 1.41 13.45
N ARG A 204 22.67 1.85 12.31
CA ARG A 204 23.98 1.35 11.86
C ARG A 204 25.08 1.96 12.74
N PRO A 205 25.82 1.14 13.52
CA PRO A 205 26.86 1.64 14.43
C PRO A 205 27.97 2.42 13.71
N ASP A 206 28.17 2.16 12.42
CA ASP A 206 29.24 2.72 11.60
C ASP A 206 28.91 4.10 11.00
N ASP A 207 27.65 4.54 11.04
CA ASP A 207 27.19 5.83 10.49
C ASP A 207 27.05 6.93 11.57
N ALA A 208 27.54 6.69 12.79
CA ALA A 208 27.67 7.76 13.77
C ALA A 208 28.50 8.89 13.13
N PRO A 209 27.99 10.14 13.06
CA PRO A 209 28.78 11.24 12.53
C PRO A 209 30.12 11.23 13.28
N PRO A 210 31.27 11.38 12.58
CA PRO A 210 32.57 11.37 13.23
C PRO A 210 32.47 12.32 14.40
N SER A 211 32.60 11.78 15.62
CA SER A 211 32.41 12.54 16.84
C SER A 211 33.23 13.80 16.68
N ALA A 212 32.55 14.96 16.69
CA ALA A 212 33.22 16.23 16.52
C ALA A 212 34.43 16.22 17.45
N PRO A 213 35.65 16.53 16.95
CA PRO A 213 36.84 16.45 17.76
C PRO A 213 36.56 17.26 19.03
N LEU A 214 36.61 16.58 20.18
CA LEU A 214 36.51 17.22 21.49
C LEU A 214 37.49 18.38 21.45
N GLU A 215 36.98 19.60 21.39
CA GLU A 215 37.80 20.79 21.53
C GLU A 215 38.44 20.67 22.91
N THR A 216 39.70 20.26 22.91
CA THR A 216 40.55 20.24 24.09
C THR A 216 40.75 21.68 24.48
N GLY A 217 39.80 22.17 25.30
CA GLY A 217 39.84 23.47 25.92
C GLY A 217 41.23 23.67 26.50
N THR A 218 41.97 24.57 25.86
CA THR A 218 43.28 25.01 26.31
C THR A 218 43.00 25.83 27.57
N ALA A 219 43.14 25.18 28.73
CA ALA A 219 43.09 25.84 30.02
C ALA A 219 44.22 26.88 30.04
N THR A 220 43.86 28.12 29.74
CA THR A 220 44.74 29.27 29.88
C THR A 220 44.74 29.58 31.37
N GLY A 221 45.77 29.11 32.06
CA GLY A 221 46.01 29.42 33.46
C GLY A 221 46.39 30.88 33.61
N ASP A 222 45.44 31.68 34.09
CA ASP A 222 45.73 32.99 34.67
C ASP A 222 46.17 32.79 36.12
N ALA A 223 47.44 33.09 36.40
CA ALA A 223 47.97 33.16 37.75
C ALA A 223 47.79 34.58 38.29
N PRO A 224 47.10 34.78 39.44
CA PRO A 224 47.19 36.03 40.16
C PRO A 224 48.37 35.97 41.14
N SER A 225 49.34 36.87 40.97
CA SER A 225 50.26 37.22 42.07
C SER A 225 50.40 38.73 42.16
N HIS A 226 49.56 39.28 43.06
CA HIS A 226 49.81 40.56 43.71
C HIS A 226 50.60 40.31 45.00
N ARG A 227 51.71 41.04 45.12
CA ARG A 227 52.37 41.59 46.32
C ARG A 227 52.40 40.78 47.61
#